data_AF-A0A4R5P2V4-F1
#
_entry.id   AF-A0A4R5P2V4-F1
#
_cell.length_a   1.000
_cell.length_b   1.000
_cell.length_c   1.000
_cell.angle_alpha   90.00
_cell.angle_beta   90.00
_cell.angle_gamma   90.00
#
_symmetry.space_group_name_H-M   'P 1'
#
loop_
_entity.id
_entity.type
_entity.pdbx_description
1 polymer ?
#
loop_
_entity_poly.entity_id
_entity_poly.type
_entity_poly.pdbx_seq_one_letter_code
_entity_poly.pdbx_strand_id
1 'polypeptide(L)'
;MEVQKGKEEVYSKRVNAGKRVYFFDIKETKDKEYYLTITESKKRTEEKGISYEKHKIFLYKEDISKFTHALNDVFHYFKDSLMPDYEFDKTE
;
A
#
# COMPACT_ATOMS: atom_id res chain seq x y z
N MET A 1 -3.79 -11.66 18.11
CA MET A 1 -4.22 -10.25 18.18
C MET A 1 -5.28 -10.06 17.12
N GLU A 2 -6.55 -10.05 17.53
CA GLU A 2 -7.64 -9.68 16.65
C GLU A 2 -7.43 -8.23 16.21
N VAL A 3 -7.35 -8.00 14.90
CA VAL A 3 -7.43 -6.65 14.35
C VAL A 3 -8.86 -6.21 14.59
N GLN A 4 -9.10 -5.43 15.65
CA GLN A 4 -10.34 -4.68 15.76
C GLN A 4 -10.50 -3.95 14.43
N LYS A 5 -11.53 -4.32 13.65
CA LYS A 5 -12.05 -3.47 12.57
C LYS A 5 -12.49 -2.18 13.25
N GLY A 6 -11.55 -1.24 13.38
CA GLY A 6 -11.83 0.10 13.83
C GLY A 6 -12.93 0.62 12.93
N LYS A 7 -13.98 1.18 13.52
CA LYS A 7 -15.24 1.62 12.89
C LYS A 7 -15.06 2.66 11.76
N GLU A 8 -13.83 2.93 11.33
CA GLU A 8 -13.41 3.97 10.39
C GLU A 8 -12.80 3.39 9.10
N GLU A 9 -12.61 2.07 8.97
CA GLU A 9 -12.10 1.43 7.75
C GLU A 9 -13.24 1.03 6.81
N VAL A 10 -13.33 1.73 5.68
CA VAL A 10 -14.40 1.59 4.67
C VAL A 10 -14.08 0.45 3.69
N TYR A 11 -12.82 0.33 3.29
CA TYR A 11 -12.33 -0.69 2.38
C TYR A 11 -10.87 -1.01 2.70
N SER A 12 -10.45 -2.26 2.52
CA SER A 12 -9.05 -2.65 2.66
C SER A 12 -8.69 -3.70 1.61
N LYS A 13 -7.52 -3.53 1.00
CA LYS A 13 -6.89 -4.52 0.13
C LYS A 13 -5.50 -4.85 0.66
N ARG A 14 -5.28 -6.13 0.96
CA ARG A 14 -4.00 -6.68 1.39
C ARG A 14 -3.28 -7.33 0.22
N VAL A 15 -1.99 -7.05 0.07
CA VAL A 15 -1.11 -7.69 -0.92
C VAL A 15 0.08 -8.31 -0.19
N ASN A 16 0.21 -9.63 -0.27
CA ASN A 16 1.38 -10.33 0.26
C ASN A 16 2.48 -10.35 -0.80
N ALA A 17 3.70 -9.96 -0.42
CA ALA A 17 4.86 -9.89 -1.31
C ALA A 17 6.10 -10.43 -0.58
N GLY A 18 6.13 -11.74 -0.33
CA GLY A 18 7.20 -12.41 0.41
C GLY A 18 7.36 -11.89 1.84
N LYS A 19 8.47 -11.20 2.13
CA LYS A 19 8.76 -10.62 3.45
C LYS A 19 8.02 -9.31 3.72
N ARG A 20 7.31 -8.77 2.73
CA ARG A 20 6.53 -7.53 2.85
C ARG A 20 5.04 -7.84 2.71
N VAL A 21 4.23 -7.07 3.40
CA VAL A 21 2.79 -7.03 3.23
C VAL A 21 2.39 -5.58 3.02
N TYR A 22 1.68 -5.32 1.93
CA TYR A 22 1.13 -4.00 1.64
C TYR A 22 -0.36 -3.99 2.01
N PHE A 23 -0.80 -2.89 2.61
CA PHE A 23 -2.19 -2.63 2.96
C PHE A 23 -2.61 -1.33 2.28
N PHE A 24 -3.69 -1.39 1.52
CA PHE A 24 -4.32 -0.25 0.87
C PHE A 24 -5.70 -0.07 1.49
N ASP A 25 -5.81 0.86 2.44
CA ASP A 25 -7.03 1.04 3.24
C ASP A 25 -7.67 2.39 2.92
N ILE A 26 -8.97 2.41 2.64
CA ILE A 26 -9.78 3.63 2.57
C ILE A 26 -10.42 3.82 3.94
N LYS A 27 -10.23 5.01 4.52
CA LYS A 27 -10.75 5.37 5.83
C LYS A 27 -11.56 6.65 5.78
N GLU A 28 -12.50 6.77 6.72
CA GLU A 28 -13.35 7.94 6.88
C GLU A 28 -12.85 8.80 8.04
N THR A 29 -12.79 10.13 7.86
CA THR A 29 -12.54 11.09 8.93
C THR A 29 -13.80 11.32 9.75
N LYS A 30 -13.68 12.02 10.88
CA LYS A 30 -14.86 12.43 11.68
C LYS A 30 -15.83 13.32 10.90
N ASP A 31 -15.32 14.06 9.92
CA ASP A 31 -16.09 14.98 9.07
C ASP A 31 -16.67 14.30 7.82
N LYS A 32 -16.67 12.95 7.79
CA LYS A 32 -17.18 12.12 6.69
C LYS A 32 -16.44 12.29 5.36
N GLU A 33 -15.17 12.65 5.42
CA GLU A 33 -14.29 12.65 4.24
C GLU A 33 -13.46 11.37 4.16
N TYR A 34 -13.15 10.94 2.95
CA TYR A 34 -12.36 9.73 2.71
C TYR A 34 -10.90 10.05 2.44
N TYR A 35 -10.00 9.22 2.96
CA TYR A 35 -8.58 9.25 2.66
C TYR A 35 -8.03 7.82 2.50
N LEU A 36 -6.96 7.68 1.73
CA LEU A 36 -6.26 6.42 1.50
C LEU A 36 -5.05 6.34 2.43
N THR A 37 -4.86 5.19 3.07
CA THR A 37 -3.59 4.84 3.70
C THR A 37 -2.93 3.69 2.98
N ILE A 38 -1.66 3.87 2.62
CA ILE A 38 -0.82 2.81 2.06
C ILE A 38 0.19 2.45 3.15
N THR A 39 0.12 1.23 3.66
CA THR A 39 1.06 0.72 4.66
C THR A 39 1.89 -0.41 4.09
N GLU A 40 3.20 -0.27 4.10
CA GLU A 40 4.11 -1.38 3.96
C GLU A 40 4.48 -1.92 5.34
N SER A 41 4.32 -3.23 5.57
CA SER A 41 4.83 -3.93 6.74
C SER A 41 5.91 -4.93 6.31
N LYS A 42 7.16 -4.66 6.67
CA LYS A 42 8.32 -5.49 6.37
C LYS A 42 8.70 -6.34 7.57
N LYS A 43 8.70 -7.66 7.40
CA LYS A 43 9.21 -8.60 8.40
C LYS A 43 10.73 -8.53 8.46
N ARG A 44 11.27 -8.29 9.65
CA ARG A 44 12.69 -8.34 9.97
C ARG A 44 12.96 -9.54 10.88
N THR A 45 14.07 -10.21 10.61
CA THR A 45 14.58 -11.29 11.47
C THR A 45 15.85 -10.77 12.10
N GLU A 46 15.82 -10.63 13.42
CA GLU A 46 16.92 -10.15 14.25
C GLU A 46 17.34 -11.27 15.20
N GLU A 47 18.52 -11.16 15.80
CA GLU A 47 19.05 -12.15 16.75
C GLU A 47 18.09 -12.40 17.93
N LYS A 48 17.32 -11.38 18.34
CA LYS A 48 16.36 -11.43 19.43
C LYS A 48 14.94 -11.85 19.01
N GLY A 49 14.69 -12.09 17.73
CA GLY A 49 13.39 -12.57 17.23
C GLY A 49 12.90 -11.90 15.94
N ILE A 50 11.58 -11.93 15.74
CA ILE A 50 10.92 -11.36 14.57
C ILE A 50 10.34 -10.00 14.94
N SER A 51 10.74 -8.95 14.22
CA SER A 51 10.16 -7.60 14.31
C SER A 51 9.48 -7.22 12.99
N TYR A 52 8.63 -6.20 13.01
CA TYR A 52 7.96 -5.68 11.82
C TYR A 52 8.18 -4.18 11.73
N GLU A 53 8.80 -3.75 10.64
CA GLU A 53 8.99 -2.34 10.29
C GLU A 53 7.81 -1.89 9.44
N LYS A 54 7.18 -0.77 9.82
CA LYS A 54 6.01 -0.24 9.11
C LYS A 54 6.30 1.13 8.52
N HIS A 55 6.08 1.29 7.22
CA HIS A 55 6.05 2.58 6.55
C HIS A 55 4.60 2.88 6.16
N LYS A 56 4.11 4.07 6.49
CA LYS A 56 2.72 4.44 6.24
C LYS A 56 2.66 5.80 5.56
N ILE A 57 1.88 5.85 4.49
CA ILE A 57 1.56 7.07 3.75
C ILE A 57 0.07 7.34 3.93
N PHE A 58 -0.27 8.61 4.14
CA PHE A 58 -1.64 9.12 4.14
C PHE A 58 -1.83 9.96 2.88
N LEU A 59 -2.90 9.70 2.14
CA LEU A 59 -3.26 10.43 0.92
C LEU A 59 -4.69 10.94 1.08
N TYR A 60 -4.82 12.25 1.20
CA TYR A 60 -6.10 12.94 1.30
C TYR A 60 -6.66 13.25 -0.10
N LYS A 61 -7.97 13.49 -0.16
CA LYS A 61 -8.75 13.61 -1.39
C LYS A 61 -8.16 14.60 -2.40
N GLU A 62 -7.64 15.72 -1.94
CA GLU A 62 -7.03 16.79 -2.73
C GLU A 62 -5.79 16.33 -3.52
N ASP A 63 -5.06 15.34 -3.00
CA ASP A 63 -3.81 14.86 -3.57
C ASP A 63 -3.95 13.55 -4.33
N ILE A 64 -5.06 12.82 -4.16
CA ILE A 64 -5.29 11.50 -4.79
C ILE A 64 -5.01 11.56 -6.29
N SER A 65 -5.58 12.55 -7.00
CA SER A 65 -5.43 12.65 -8.45
C SER A 65 -3.98 12.87 -8.87
N LYS A 66 -3.25 13.77 -8.20
CA LYS A 66 -1.84 14.04 -8.52
C LYS A 66 -0.97 12.82 -8.24
N PHE A 67 -1.22 12.16 -7.11
CA PHE A 67 -0.47 10.97 -6.70
C PHE A 67 -0.68 9.81 -7.67
N THR A 68 -1.92 9.51 -8.07
CA THR A 68 -2.21 8.40 -8.98
C THR A 68 -1.66 8.63 -10.38
N HIS A 69 -1.70 9.86 -10.90
CA HIS A 69 -1.07 10.20 -12.17
C HIS A 69 0.43 9.97 -12.12
N ALA A 70 1.13 10.56 -11.14
CA ALA A 70 2.58 10.39 -11.00
C ALA A 70 2.97 8.92 -10.82
N LEU A 71 2.19 8.16 -10.05
CA LEU A 71 2.42 6.73 -9.84
C LEU A 71 2.27 5.94 -11.16
N ASN A 72 1.21 6.21 -11.92
CA ASN A 72 0.98 5.54 -13.21
C ASN A 72 2.06 5.90 -14.24
N ASP A 73 2.46 7.17 -14.32
CA ASP A 73 3.51 7.62 -15.23
C ASP A 73 4.84 6.91 -14.95
N VAL A 74 5.22 6.79 -13.67
CA VAL A 74 6.41 6.03 -13.27
C VAL A 74 6.26 4.55 -13.58
N PHE A 75 5.08 3.96 -13.38
CA PHE A 75 4.84 2.56 -13.75
C PHE A 75 4.95 2.32 -15.24
N HIS A 76 4.39 3.19 -16.09
CA HIS A 76 4.53 3.07 -17.54
C HIS A 76 5.99 3.17 -17.97
N TYR A 77 6.73 4.17 -17.46
CA TYR A 77 8.16 4.27 -17.73
C TYR A 77 8.94 3.01 -17.29
N PHE A 78 8.62 2.48 -16.11
CA PHE A 78 9.26 1.28 -15.58
C PHE A 78 8.99 0.05 -16.46
N LYS A 79 7.73 -0.18 -16.86
CA LYS A 79 7.34 -1.30 -17.72
C LYS A 79 7.93 -1.16 -19.13
N ASP A 80 7.71 -0.03 -19.78
CA ASP A 80 7.97 0.12 -21.21
C ASP A 80 9.44 0.40 -21.50
N SER A 81 10.14 1.13 -20.62
CA SER A 81 11.51 1.58 -20.87
C SER A 81 12.56 0.74 -20.16
N LEU A 82 12.28 0.24 -18.95
CA LEU A 82 13.28 -0.46 -18.13
C LEU A 82 13.10 -1.98 -18.13
N MET A 83 11.87 -2.47 -18.26
CA MET A 83 11.56 -3.90 -18.16
C MET A 83 10.56 -4.37 -19.23
N PRO A 84 10.82 -4.11 -20.53
CA PRO A 84 9.86 -4.42 -21.59
C PRO A 84 9.57 -5.92 -21.74
N ASP A 85 10.54 -6.77 -21.39
CA ASP A 85 10.44 -8.23 -21.54
C ASP A 85 9.92 -8.93 -20.28
N TYR A 86 9.59 -8.19 -19.21
CA TYR A 86 9.11 -8.77 -17.95
C TYR A 86 7.58 -8.75 -17.86
N GLU A 87 6.98 -9.93 -17.65
CA GLU A 87 5.52 -10.06 -17.52
C GLU A 87 5.06 -9.79 -16.08
N PHE A 88 4.56 -8.58 -15.84
CA PHE A 88 4.09 -8.12 -14.53
C PHE A 88 2.75 -8.72 -14.08
N ASP A 89 1.95 -9.25 -15.01
CA ASP A 89 0.58 -9.72 -14.73
C ASP A 89 0.50 -11.21 -14.38
N LYS A 90 1.64 -11.85 -14.10
CA LYS A 90 1.65 -13.21 -13.51
C LYS A 90 1.24 -13.12 -12.05
N THR A 91 -0.06 -13.13 -11.80
CA THR A 91 -0.62 -13.47 -10.49
C THR A 91 -0.40 -14.96 -10.24
N GLU A 92 0.39 -15.30 -9.21
CA GLU A 92 0.39 -16.65 -8.61
C GLU A 92 -0.99 -17.02 -8.04
#